data_AF-A0A496B085-F1
#
_entry.id   AF-A0A496B085-F1
#
_cell.length_a   1.000
_cell.length_b   1.000
_cell.length_c   1.000
_cell.angle_alpha   90.00
_cell.angle_beta   90.00
_cell.angle_gamma   90.00
#
_symmetry.space_group_name_H-M   'P 1'
#
loop_
_entity.id
_entity.type
_entity.pdbx_description
1 polymer ?
#
loop_
_entity_poly.entity_id
_entity_poly.type
_entity_poly.pdbx_seq_one_letter_code
_entity_poly.pdbx_strand_id
1 'polypeptide(L)'
;MSLCNDVFIPEPHGYASCKSASVTWVRAYKARLPDSCYASCKSANVTPCKLASLVLQAAFLRLSFSADALLEMTSKHPKTLKKHDTAFQIEWKDAHVSWYPYPYLRQMCPCAECAIIRHRGQDIHSLFSPQGDGDITLIEVTADIQPLDIQLVGRYALQFSWNDGHGSGIYPFDVLREICPCPDCAPQTSSNSS
;
A
#
# COMPACT_ATOMS: atom_id res chain seq x y z
N MET A 1 -6.94 35.49 25.29
CA MET A 1 -7.22 35.81 23.87
C MET A 1 -6.36 34.88 23.02
N SER A 2 -6.94 33.78 22.51
CA SER A 2 -6.23 32.88 21.61
C SER A 2 -6.29 33.45 20.20
N LEU A 3 -5.15 33.55 19.52
CA LEU A 3 -5.04 34.09 18.17
C LEU A 3 -5.59 33.02 17.19
N CYS A 4 -6.42 33.44 16.23
CA CYS A 4 -7.02 32.56 15.20
C CYS A 4 -6.02 31.77 14.32
N ASN A 5 -4.72 31.93 14.54
CA ASN A 5 -3.67 31.24 13.80
C ASN A 5 -3.54 29.76 14.22
N ASP A 6 -3.98 29.38 15.42
CA ASP A 6 -3.76 28.04 15.97
C ASP A 6 -4.98 27.10 15.83
N VAL A 7 -6.01 27.52 15.08
CA VAL A 7 -7.20 26.70 14.82
C VAL A 7 -7.02 25.98 13.48
N PHE A 8 -6.67 24.70 13.55
CA PHE A 8 -6.52 23.81 12.41
C PHE A 8 -7.86 23.13 12.08
N ILE A 9 -8.34 23.31 10.85
CA ILE A 9 -9.58 22.70 10.37
C ILE A 9 -9.21 21.54 9.43
N PRO A 10 -9.78 20.34 9.62
CA PRO A 10 -9.51 19.20 8.75
C PRO A 10 -10.16 19.41 7.38
N GLU A 11 -9.33 19.34 6.34
CA GLU A 11 -9.69 19.27 4.92
C GLU A 11 -9.35 17.86 4.38
N PRO A 12 -9.93 17.43 3.24
CA PRO A 12 -9.70 16.09 2.66
C PRO A 12 -8.23 15.76 2.32
N HIS A 13 -7.31 16.73 2.39
CA HIS A 13 -5.87 16.54 2.15
C HIS A 13 -4.96 17.14 3.25
N GLY A 14 -5.49 17.40 4.45
CA GLY A 14 -4.67 17.87 5.58
C GLY A 14 -5.39 18.88 6.47
N TYR A 15 -4.62 19.73 7.17
CA TYR A 15 -5.18 20.80 7.99
C TYR A 15 -4.85 22.16 7.39
N ALA A 16 -5.86 22.99 7.14
CA ALA A 16 -5.67 24.33 6.59
C ALA A 16 -5.91 25.40 7.67
N SER A 17 -5.09 26.45 7.66
CA SER A 17 -5.28 27.63 8.51
C SER A 17 -6.46 28.46 8.01
N CYS A 18 -7.21 29.08 8.92
CA CYS A 18 -8.43 29.85 8.62
C CYS A 18 -8.24 30.98 7.58
N LYS A 19 -7.00 31.41 7.30
CA LYS A 19 -6.69 32.44 6.28
C LYS A 19 -6.82 31.94 4.83
N SER A 20 -6.74 30.63 4.58
CA SER A 20 -6.78 30.06 3.23
C SER A 20 -8.09 29.36 2.89
N ALA A 21 -9.02 29.25 3.85
CA ALA A 21 -10.28 28.55 3.65
C ALA A 21 -11.31 29.42 2.90
N SER A 22 -12.05 28.80 1.97
CA SER A 22 -13.09 29.50 1.20
C SER A 22 -14.27 29.94 2.08
N VAL A 23 -14.85 31.12 1.79
CA VAL A 23 -15.96 31.72 2.55
C VAL A 23 -17.18 30.80 2.61
N THR A 24 -17.38 29.96 1.58
CA THR A 24 -18.43 28.94 1.49
C THR A 24 -18.26 27.84 2.55
N TRP A 25 -17.03 27.48 2.89
CA TRP A 25 -16.70 26.44 3.87
C TRP A 25 -16.77 26.95 5.32
N VAL A 26 -16.32 28.18 5.58
CA VAL A 26 -16.45 28.84 6.89
C VAL A 26 -17.93 28.98 7.33
N ARG A 27 -18.84 29.13 6.37
CA ARG A 27 -20.29 29.19 6.64
C ARG A 27 -20.89 27.83 7.02
N ALA A 28 -20.38 26.73 6.46
CA ALA A 28 -20.85 25.38 6.75
C ALA A 28 -20.48 24.90 8.18
N TYR A 29 -19.40 25.43 8.77
CA TYR A 29 -18.87 25.02 10.09
C TYR A 29 -19.08 26.06 11.20
N LYS A 30 -20.00 27.01 11.01
CA LYS A 30 -20.29 28.12 11.95
C LYS A 30 -20.52 27.67 13.41
N ALA A 31 -21.10 26.48 13.63
CA ALA A 31 -21.40 25.96 14.96
C ALA A 31 -20.18 25.44 15.74
N ARG A 32 -19.00 25.35 15.12
CA ARG A 32 -17.77 24.77 15.69
C ARG A 32 -16.59 25.74 15.73
N LEU A 33 -16.81 27.01 15.41
CA LEU A 33 -15.77 28.04 15.42
C LEU A 33 -16.02 29.05 16.55
N PRO A 34 -14.95 29.58 17.19
CA PRO A 34 -15.08 30.70 18.12
C PRO A 34 -15.65 31.93 17.42
N ASP A 35 -16.57 32.66 18.08
CA ASP A 35 -17.27 33.83 17.49
C ASP A 35 -16.31 34.92 16.95
N SER A 36 -15.14 35.06 17.57
CA SER A 36 -14.09 36.00 17.16
C SER A 36 -13.51 35.68 15.77
N CYS A 37 -13.45 34.39 15.39
CA CYS A 37 -12.93 33.94 14.10
C CYS A 37 -13.97 34.12 12.98
N TYR A 38 -15.25 33.87 13.27
CA TYR A 38 -16.34 34.10 12.33
C TYR A 38 -16.53 35.60 12.00
N ALA A 39 -16.33 36.48 12.98
CA ALA A 39 -16.41 37.93 12.78
C ALA A 39 -15.32 38.47 11.83
N SER A 40 -14.09 37.95 11.91
CA SER A 40 -12.98 38.40 11.07
C SER A 40 -13.11 37.99 9.60
N CYS A 41 -13.84 36.91 9.30
CA CYS A 41 -14.13 36.51 7.91
C CYS A 41 -15.23 37.35 7.25
N LYS A 42 -16.10 38.03 8.03
CA LYS A 42 -17.16 38.88 7.48
C LYS A 42 -16.66 40.22 6.94
N SER A 43 -15.49 40.69 7.35
CA SER A 43 -14.95 41.99 6.93
C SER A 43 -14.07 41.94 5.67
N ALA A 44 -13.78 40.75 5.14
CA ALA A 44 -13.03 40.58 3.90
C ALA A 44 -13.94 40.87 2.70
N ASN A 45 -14.09 42.15 2.40
CA ASN A 45 -14.94 42.70 1.36
C ASN A 45 -14.26 42.61 -0.02
N VAL A 46 -14.03 41.39 -0.52
CA VAL A 46 -13.52 41.19 -1.89
C VAL A 46 -14.67 40.73 -2.78
N THR A 47 -15.29 41.70 -3.45
CA THR A 47 -16.40 41.52 -4.40
C THR A 47 -15.88 41.21 -5.82
N PRO A 48 -16.73 40.62 -6.70
CA PRO A 48 -16.35 39.93 -7.93
C PRO A 48 -16.52 40.81 -9.19
N CYS A 49 -15.86 40.44 -10.29
CA CYS A 49 -16.13 41.01 -11.61
C CYS A 49 -17.07 40.09 -12.41
N LYS A 50 -18.28 40.58 -12.68
CA LYS A 50 -19.27 39.99 -13.60
C LYS A 50 -18.92 40.40 -15.05
N LEU A 51 -19.13 39.50 -16.01
CA LEU A 51 -19.92 39.80 -17.21
C LEU A 51 -20.59 38.52 -17.70
N ALA A 52 -21.87 38.67 -18.06
CA ALA A 52 -22.80 37.61 -18.40
C ALA A 52 -22.82 37.35 -19.91
N SER A 53 -23.35 36.18 -20.26
CA SER A 53 -24.30 35.92 -21.36
C SER A 53 -23.84 34.98 -22.48
N LEU A 54 -24.79 34.09 -22.82
CA LEU A 54 -24.99 33.35 -24.06
C LEU A 54 -24.26 32.00 -24.28
N VAL A 55 -25.02 30.95 -23.92
CA VAL A 55 -25.44 29.82 -24.78
C VAL A 55 -24.35 29.00 -25.53
N LEU A 56 -24.36 27.69 -25.22
CA LEU A 56 -23.91 26.53 -26.00
C LEU A 56 -22.39 26.18 -26.04
N GLN A 57 -22.16 24.93 -25.59
CA GLN A 57 -21.10 23.97 -25.92
C GLN A 57 -19.87 23.82 -24.99
N ALA A 58 -19.76 22.56 -24.54
CA ALA A 58 -18.55 21.74 -24.41
C ALA A 58 -17.94 21.51 -23.00
N ALA A 59 -18.09 20.25 -22.58
CA ALA A 59 -17.11 19.39 -21.91
C ALA A 59 -16.58 19.82 -20.52
N PHE A 60 -17.08 19.18 -19.45
CA PHE A 60 -16.45 18.01 -18.82
C PHE A 60 -14.97 18.23 -18.43
N LEU A 61 -14.72 18.44 -17.13
CA LEU A 61 -13.75 17.64 -16.38
C LEU A 61 -14.10 17.69 -14.87
N ARG A 62 -15.14 16.93 -14.49
CA ARG A 62 -15.21 16.43 -13.11
C ARG A 62 -14.15 15.34 -13.03
N LEU A 63 -12.99 15.61 -12.41
CA LEU A 63 -12.15 14.52 -11.90
C LEU A 63 -12.83 13.95 -10.66
N SER A 64 -13.88 13.18 -10.89
CA SER A 64 -14.42 12.24 -9.92
C SER A 64 -13.49 11.01 -9.92
N PHE A 65 -12.45 11.03 -9.09
CA PHE A 65 -11.80 9.77 -8.72
C PHE A 65 -12.79 9.01 -7.83
N SER A 66 -13.39 7.94 -8.38
CA SER A 66 -14.33 7.08 -7.64
C SER A 66 -13.63 6.47 -6.42
N ALA A 67 -14.38 6.18 -5.35
CA ALA A 67 -13.86 5.37 -4.23
C ALA A 67 -13.31 4.02 -4.73
N ASP A 68 -13.86 3.48 -5.83
CA ASP A 68 -13.33 2.29 -6.51
C ASP A 68 -11.95 2.52 -7.14
N ALA A 69 -11.67 3.73 -7.64
CA ALA A 69 -10.35 4.08 -8.17
C ALA A 69 -9.32 4.22 -7.04
N LEU A 70 -9.74 4.65 -5.85
CA LEU A 70 -8.90 4.68 -4.66
C LEU A 70 -8.65 3.27 -4.08
N LEU A 71 -9.63 2.37 -4.19
CA LEU A 71 -9.47 0.95 -3.83
C LEU A 71 -8.58 0.20 -4.84
N GLU A 72 -8.66 0.51 -6.13
CA GLU A 72 -7.75 -0.03 -7.16
C GLU A 72 -6.30 0.43 -6.91
N MET A 73 -6.08 1.70 -6.52
CA MET A 73 -4.74 2.26 -6.26
C MET A 73 -4.08 1.80 -4.95
N THR A 74 -4.80 1.08 -4.09
CA THR A 74 -4.30 0.50 -2.84
C THR A 74 -4.36 -1.03 -2.82
N SER A 75 -4.77 -1.62 -3.95
CA SER A 75 -4.96 -3.05 -4.13
C SER A 75 -3.62 -3.79 -4.21
N LYS A 76 -3.35 -4.68 -3.26
CA LYS A 76 -2.22 -5.63 -3.29
C LYS A 76 -2.46 -6.81 -4.23
N HIS A 77 -3.26 -6.65 -5.27
CA HIS A 77 -3.49 -7.71 -6.26
C HIS A 77 -2.48 -7.62 -7.43
N PRO A 78 -2.06 -8.75 -7.98
CA PRO A 78 -1.17 -8.77 -9.13
C PRO A 78 -1.92 -8.27 -10.37
N LYS A 79 -1.23 -7.46 -11.16
CA LYS A 79 -1.62 -7.01 -12.50
C LYS A 79 -1.00 -7.88 -13.58
N THR A 80 0.27 -8.24 -13.43
CA THR A 80 0.99 -9.06 -14.42
C THR A 80 2.01 -9.96 -13.71
N LEU A 81 2.13 -11.19 -14.19
CA LEU A 81 3.04 -12.20 -13.67
C LEU A 81 4.02 -12.58 -14.79
N LYS A 82 5.32 -12.54 -14.51
CA LYS A 82 6.37 -12.84 -15.49
C LYS A 82 7.38 -13.80 -14.88
N LYS A 83 7.62 -14.91 -15.60
CA LYS A 83 8.71 -15.85 -15.30
C LYS A 83 9.96 -15.39 -16.03
N HIS A 84 11.08 -15.28 -15.31
CA HIS A 84 12.42 -15.08 -15.87
C HIS A 84 13.33 -16.27 -15.53
N ASP A 85 14.57 -16.28 -16.01
CA ASP A 85 15.47 -17.44 -15.82
C ASP A 85 15.98 -17.56 -14.38
N THR A 86 16.09 -16.45 -13.65
CA THR A 86 16.68 -16.41 -12.29
C THR A 86 15.71 -15.94 -11.21
N ALA A 87 14.56 -15.37 -11.61
CA ALA A 87 13.61 -14.77 -10.71
C ALA A 87 12.18 -14.80 -11.27
N PHE A 88 11.22 -14.66 -10.36
CA PHE A 88 9.83 -14.41 -10.69
C PHE A 88 9.50 -12.93 -10.46
N GLN A 89 8.78 -12.32 -11.40
CA GLN A 89 8.41 -10.91 -11.32
C GLN A 89 6.89 -10.75 -11.22
N ILE A 90 6.46 -9.90 -10.29
CA ILE A 90 5.07 -9.52 -10.12
C ILE A 90 4.95 -8.00 -10.27
N GLU A 91 4.16 -7.57 -11.23
CA GLU A 91 3.70 -6.19 -11.34
C GLU A 91 2.35 -6.10 -10.64
N TRP A 92 2.22 -5.17 -9.71
CA TRP A 92 1.03 -5.01 -8.86
C TRP A 92 0.13 -3.89 -9.38
N LYS A 93 -1.14 -3.90 -8.96
CA LYS A 93 -2.09 -2.84 -9.32
C LYS A 93 -1.72 -1.47 -8.77
N ASP A 94 -1.03 -1.41 -7.64
CA ASP A 94 -0.48 -0.19 -7.03
C ASP A 94 0.81 0.31 -7.71
N ALA A 95 1.11 -0.18 -8.93
CA ALA A 95 2.29 0.14 -9.74
C ALA A 95 3.63 -0.31 -9.13
N HIS A 96 3.64 -0.99 -7.98
CA HIS A 96 4.84 -1.60 -7.45
C HIS A 96 5.28 -2.77 -8.34
N VAL A 97 6.59 -3.06 -8.32
CA VAL A 97 7.16 -4.21 -9.04
C VAL A 97 8.03 -4.98 -8.07
N SER A 98 7.69 -6.23 -7.84
CA SER A 98 8.44 -7.13 -6.96
C SER A 98 9.21 -8.15 -7.80
N TRP A 99 10.49 -8.28 -7.48
CA TRP A 99 11.39 -9.27 -8.07
C TRP A 99 11.76 -10.29 -7.00
N TYR A 100 11.47 -11.56 -7.27
CA TYR A 100 11.71 -12.65 -6.33
C TYR A 100 12.72 -13.63 -6.91
N PRO A 101 13.97 -13.64 -6.43
CA PRO A 101 14.93 -14.68 -6.77
C PRO A 101 14.39 -16.07 -6.43
N TYR A 102 14.62 -17.08 -7.27
CA TYR A 102 14.11 -18.43 -7.00
C TYR A 102 14.59 -19.06 -5.69
N PRO A 103 15.89 -18.92 -5.30
CA PRO A 103 16.34 -19.40 -4.00
C PRO A 103 15.56 -18.75 -2.85
N TYR A 104 15.30 -17.44 -2.96
CA TYR A 104 14.55 -16.70 -1.95
C TYR A 104 13.11 -17.21 -1.82
N LEU A 105 12.38 -17.38 -2.94
CA LEU A 105 11.02 -17.94 -2.89
C LEU A 105 10.99 -19.34 -2.27
N ARG A 106 11.96 -20.18 -2.63
CA ARG A 106 12.05 -21.54 -2.11
C ARG A 106 12.33 -21.57 -0.61
N GLN A 107 13.18 -20.67 -0.11
CA GLN A 107 13.41 -20.49 1.33
C GLN A 107 12.16 -19.98 2.05
N MET A 108 11.39 -19.11 1.40
CA MET A 108 10.13 -18.57 1.92
C MET A 108 8.92 -19.50 1.69
N CYS A 109 9.14 -20.79 1.44
CA CYS A 109 8.05 -21.72 1.17
C CYS A 109 7.05 -21.74 2.35
N PRO A 110 5.75 -21.48 2.10
CA PRO A 110 4.73 -21.37 3.14
C PRO A 110 4.09 -22.73 3.51
N CYS A 111 4.62 -23.84 3.01
CA CYS A 111 4.09 -25.16 3.39
C CYS A 111 4.41 -25.47 4.86
N ALA A 112 3.60 -26.33 5.48
CA ALA A 112 3.73 -26.67 6.89
C ALA A 112 5.13 -27.22 7.24
N GLU A 113 5.71 -28.05 6.38
CA GLU A 113 7.05 -28.61 6.61
C GLU A 113 8.14 -27.53 6.65
N CYS A 114 8.15 -26.63 5.67
CA CYS A 114 9.10 -25.52 5.63
C CYS A 114 8.87 -24.53 6.77
N ALA A 115 7.61 -24.29 7.17
CA ALA A 115 7.31 -23.45 8.33
C ALA A 115 7.89 -24.06 9.63
N ILE A 116 7.68 -25.35 9.87
CA ILE A 116 8.25 -26.05 11.04
C ILE A 116 9.78 -25.90 11.09
N ILE A 117 10.45 -26.01 9.93
CA ILE A 117 11.91 -25.86 9.85
C ILE A 117 12.32 -24.40 10.13
N ARG A 118 11.68 -23.41 9.49
CA ARG A 118 11.99 -21.98 9.68
C ARG A 118 11.80 -21.50 11.12
N HIS A 119 10.84 -22.07 11.84
CA HIS A 119 10.56 -21.73 13.24
C HIS A 119 11.19 -22.70 14.25
N ARG A 120 12.09 -23.58 13.81
CA ARG A 120 12.76 -24.53 14.70
C ARG A 120 13.48 -23.77 15.82
N GLY A 121 13.21 -24.16 17.07
CA GLY A 121 13.82 -23.54 18.24
C GLY A 121 13.10 -22.28 18.74
N GLN A 122 11.98 -21.90 18.11
CA GLN A 122 11.10 -20.85 18.60
C GLN A 122 9.90 -21.43 19.38
N ASP A 123 9.14 -20.58 20.06
CA ASP A 123 7.95 -21.00 20.80
C ASP A 123 6.82 -21.51 19.87
N ILE A 124 5.84 -22.20 20.43
CA ILE A 124 4.72 -22.74 19.66
C ILE A 124 3.86 -21.66 18.98
N HIS A 125 3.86 -20.42 19.48
CA HIS A 125 3.15 -19.30 18.85
C HIS A 125 3.83 -18.88 17.54
N SER A 126 5.14 -19.08 17.44
CA SER A 126 5.93 -18.77 16.24
C SER A 126 5.54 -19.66 15.04
N LEU A 127 4.97 -20.85 15.26
CA LEU A 127 4.40 -21.67 14.18
C LEU A 127 3.16 -21.04 13.51
N PHE A 128 2.52 -20.09 14.18
CA PHE A 128 1.31 -19.38 13.71
C PHE A 128 1.60 -17.94 13.33
N SER A 129 2.86 -17.52 13.32
CA SER A 129 3.24 -16.17 12.98
C SER A 129 2.91 -15.79 11.52
N PRO A 130 2.88 -14.46 11.22
CA PRO A 130 2.70 -13.97 9.86
C PRO A 130 3.72 -14.59 8.91
N GLN A 131 3.30 -14.94 7.70
CA GLN A 131 4.18 -15.59 6.75
C GLN A 131 5.30 -14.63 6.33
N GLY A 132 6.50 -14.81 6.89
CA GLY A 132 7.59 -13.86 6.69
C GLY A 132 8.63 -13.87 7.80
N ASP A 133 8.32 -14.47 8.95
CA ASP A 133 9.24 -14.60 10.07
C ASP A 133 9.92 -15.99 10.11
N GLY A 134 10.78 -16.18 11.13
CA GLY A 134 11.63 -17.36 11.26
C GLY A 134 12.98 -17.25 10.53
N ASP A 135 13.86 -18.22 10.75
CA ASP A 135 15.18 -18.26 10.14
C ASP A 135 15.12 -18.98 8.79
N ILE A 136 15.16 -18.21 7.72
CA ILE A 136 15.12 -18.71 6.34
C ILE A 136 16.39 -19.47 5.95
N THR A 137 17.50 -19.28 6.67
CA THR A 137 18.77 -19.96 6.40
C THR A 137 18.74 -21.44 6.77
N LEU A 138 17.78 -21.84 7.60
CA LEU A 138 17.52 -23.24 7.94
C LEU A 138 16.92 -24.05 6.77
N ILE A 139 16.41 -23.36 5.74
CA ILE A 139 15.95 -24.00 4.51
C ILE A 139 17.13 -24.07 3.55
N GLU A 140 17.72 -25.26 3.46
CA GLU A 140 18.79 -25.54 2.50
C GLU A 140 18.23 -25.53 1.08
N VAL A 141 18.76 -24.67 0.23
CA VAL A 141 18.36 -24.54 -1.17
C VAL A 141 19.62 -24.53 -2.04
N THR A 142 19.60 -25.32 -3.10
CA THR A 142 20.70 -25.40 -4.06
C THR A 142 20.69 -24.20 -5.00
N ALA A 143 21.85 -23.83 -5.54
CA ALA A 143 21.97 -22.67 -6.43
C ALA A 143 21.27 -22.87 -7.79
N ASP A 144 21.02 -24.12 -8.18
CA ASP A 144 20.34 -24.53 -9.42
C ASP A 144 18.82 -24.71 -9.25
N ILE A 145 18.26 -24.27 -8.11
CA ILE A 145 16.82 -24.34 -7.86
C ILE A 145 16.03 -23.60 -8.94
N GLN A 146 15.06 -24.28 -9.53
CA GLN A 146 14.22 -23.76 -10.61
C GLN A 146 12.79 -24.26 -10.48
N PRO A 147 11.78 -23.43 -10.80
CA PRO A 147 10.42 -23.89 -10.89
C PRO A 147 10.22 -24.69 -12.18
N LEU A 148 9.84 -25.95 -12.02
CA LEU A 148 9.36 -26.83 -13.09
C LEU A 148 7.99 -26.39 -13.59
N ASP A 149 7.12 -25.93 -12.67
CA ASP A 149 5.78 -25.44 -13.00
C ASP A 149 5.37 -24.29 -12.06
N ILE A 150 4.55 -23.38 -12.58
CA ILE A 150 4.00 -22.23 -11.85
C ILE A 150 2.51 -22.12 -12.18
N GLN A 151 1.67 -22.38 -11.17
CA GLN A 151 0.22 -22.43 -11.34
C GLN A 151 -0.46 -21.32 -10.54
N LEU A 152 -1.50 -20.74 -11.11
CA LEU A 152 -2.40 -19.86 -10.39
C LEU A 152 -3.40 -20.71 -9.61
N VAL A 153 -3.40 -20.57 -8.28
CA VAL A 153 -4.36 -21.25 -7.41
C VAL A 153 -5.57 -20.33 -7.23
N GLY A 154 -6.64 -20.65 -7.97
CA GLY A 154 -7.84 -19.83 -8.02
C GLY A 154 -7.53 -18.43 -8.53
N ARG A 155 -7.58 -17.44 -7.63
CA ARG A 155 -7.28 -16.02 -7.93
C ARG A 155 -6.53 -15.30 -6.80
N TYR A 156 -6.02 -16.05 -5.83
CA TYR A 156 -5.48 -15.49 -4.59
C TYR A 156 -4.03 -15.90 -4.31
N ALA A 157 -3.49 -16.89 -5.03
CA ALA A 157 -2.17 -17.44 -4.75
C ALA A 157 -1.49 -18.04 -5.99
N LEU A 158 -0.18 -18.25 -5.85
CA LEU A 158 0.63 -19.03 -6.78
C LEU A 158 1.09 -20.34 -6.13
N GLN A 159 1.22 -21.39 -6.92
CA GLN A 159 1.86 -22.63 -6.50
C GLN A 159 3.04 -22.90 -7.42
N PHE A 160 4.19 -23.22 -6.82
CA PHE A 160 5.42 -23.53 -7.54
C PHE A 160 5.74 -25.00 -7.33
N SER A 161 6.00 -25.72 -8.42
CA SER A 161 6.63 -27.05 -8.39
C SER A 161 8.12 -26.88 -8.68
N TRP A 162 8.97 -27.37 -7.81
CA TRP A 162 10.42 -27.18 -7.83
C TRP A 162 11.15 -28.42 -8.33
N ASN A 163 12.34 -28.22 -8.91
CA ASN A 163 13.20 -29.32 -9.36
C ASN A 163 13.83 -30.14 -8.21
N ASP A 164 13.76 -29.66 -6.98
CA ASP A 164 14.16 -30.39 -5.76
C ASP A 164 13.06 -31.34 -5.22
N GLY A 165 11.95 -31.47 -5.95
CA GLY A 165 10.82 -32.34 -5.58
C GLY A 165 9.76 -31.68 -4.69
N HIS A 166 9.93 -30.41 -4.28
CA HIS A 166 8.91 -29.71 -3.50
C HIS A 166 7.83 -29.10 -4.40
N GLY A 167 6.59 -29.07 -3.94
CA GLY A 167 5.49 -28.51 -4.74
C GLY A 167 4.21 -28.18 -4.00
N SER A 168 4.16 -28.39 -2.68
CA SER A 168 2.96 -28.19 -1.87
C SER A 168 2.78 -26.77 -1.34
N GLY A 169 3.76 -25.88 -1.57
CA GLY A 169 3.70 -24.49 -1.13
C GLY A 169 2.72 -23.66 -1.96
N ILE A 170 1.68 -23.15 -1.32
CA ILE A 170 0.73 -22.18 -1.89
C ILE A 170 1.11 -20.81 -1.35
N TYR A 171 1.47 -19.88 -2.24
CA TYR A 171 1.96 -18.54 -1.96
C TYR A 171 0.84 -17.52 -2.19
N PRO A 172 0.09 -17.09 -1.15
CA PRO A 172 -0.91 -16.05 -1.30
C PRO A 172 -0.28 -14.75 -1.79
N PHE A 173 -1.02 -13.98 -2.57
CA PHE A 173 -0.53 -12.69 -3.07
C PHE A 173 -0.25 -11.69 -1.95
N ASP A 174 -1.03 -11.72 -0.88
CA ASP A 174 -0.81 -10.87 0.28
C ASP A 174 0.55 -11.18 0.94
N VAL A 175 0.84 -12.48 1.13
CA VAL A 175 2.12 -12.96 1.66
C VAL A 175 3.26 -12.57 0.72
N LEU A 176 3.15 -12.85 -0.58
CA LEU A 176 4.16 -12.46 -1.55
C LEU A 176 4.47 -10.97 -1.45
N ARG A 177 3.43 -10.13 -1.27
CA ARG A 177 3.62 -8.70 -1.12
C ARG A 177 4.31 -8.31 0.19
N GLU A 178 4.02 -8.99 1.29
CA GLU A 178 4.68 -8.80 2.60
C GLU A 178 6.15 -9.20 2.56
N ILE A 179 6.48 -10.30 1.87
CA ILE A 179 7.85 -10.80 1.73
C ILE A 179 8.60 -10.20 0.53
N CYS A 180 8.21 -9.02 0.06
CA CYS A 180 8.89 -8.39 -1.07
C CYS A 180 10.35 -8.06 -0.68
N PRO A 181 11.36 -8.59 -1.41
CA PRO A 181 12.77 -8.40 -1.03
C PRO A 181 13.34 -7.05 -1.49
N CYS A 182 12.51 -6.15 -2.02
CA CYS A 182 13.00 -4.86 -2.51
C CYS A 182 13.38 -3.93 -1.34
N PRO A 183 14.31 -2.99 -1.55
CA PRO A 183 14.74 -2.06 -0.51
C PRO A 183 13.61 -1.22 0.10
N ASP A 184 12.55 -0.94 -0.67
CA ASP A 184 11.41 -0.13 -0.21
C ASP A 184 10.50 -0.88 0.78
N CYS A 185 10.48 -2.22 0.69
CA CYS A 185 9.63 -3.08 1.53
C CYS A 185 10.42 -3.81 2.62
N ALA A 186 11.72 -4.04 2.42
CA ALA A 186 12.58 -4.64 3.42
C ALA A 186 12.60 -3.77 4.69
N PRO A 187 12.47 -4.36 5.89
CA PRO A 187 12.52 -3.60 7.14
C PRO A 187 13.88 -2.90 7.23
N GLN A 188 13.84 -1.57 7.22
CA GLN A 188 15.02 -0.74 7.46
C GLN A 188 15.52 -1.08 8.86
N THR A 189 16.64 -1.79 8.95
CA THR A 189 17.28 -2.06 10.24
C THR A 189 17.78 -0.71 10.74
N SER A 190 17.04 -0.09 11.66
CA SER A 190 17.46 1.13 12.33
C SER A 190 18.70 0.80 13.17
N SER A 191 19.86 1.03 12.56
CA SER A 191 21.15 1.05 13.25
C SER A 191 21.18 2.27 14.18
N ASN A 192 20.49 2.17 15.32
CA ASN A 192 20.76 3.03 16.45
C ASN A 192 22.14 2.67 16.99
N SER A 193 23.15 3.28 16.41
CA SER A 193 24.49 3.40 16.96
C SER A 193 24.45 4.44 18.08
N SER A 194 24.62 4.00 19.31
CA SER A 194 24.87 4.84 20.49
C SER A 194 25.78 4.09 21.44
#